data_AF-A0A1G6I7N0-F1
#
_entry.id   AF-A0A1G6I7N0-F1
#
_cell.length_a   1.000
_cell.length_b   1.000
_cell.length_c   1.000
_cell.angle_alpha   90.00
_cell.angle_beta   90.00
_cell.angle_gamma   90.00
#
_symmetry.space_group_name_H-M   'P 1'
#
loop_
_entity.id
_entity.type
_entity.pdbx_description
1 polymer ?
#
loop_
_entity_poly.entity_id
_entity_poly.type
_entity_poly.pdbx_seq_one_letter_code
_entity_poly.pdbx_strand_id
1 'polypeptide(L)'
;MNFLLKLVIYSTVIHGVHLLVGGLNYTTMLAPMGLVLLFAVTGHFADRWILPKWGNFPATAAGTAYMIAWLWATQFLFPGSEVRFPVAFVTGLVLGIVEFRMHVDLLRVQRG
;
A
#
# COMPACT_ATOMS: atom_id res chain seq x y z
N MET A 1 -2.87 5.31 16.04
CA MET A 1 -1.72 4.40 16.19
C MET A 1 -1.19 3.86 14.85
N ASN A 2 -2.04 3.54 13.87
CA ASN A 2 -1.61 2.91 12.60
C ASN A 2 -0.89 3.78 11.56
N PHE A 3 -0.99 5.12 11.60
CA PHE A 3 -0.48 5.96 10.50
C PHE A 3 1.05 5.91 10.36
N LEU A 4 1.79 6.12 11.46
CA LEU A 4 3.25 6.05 11.47
C LEU A 4 3.76 4.65 11.11
N LEU A 5 3.08 3.61 11.61
CA LEU A 5 3.41 2.22 11.29
C LEU A 5 3.20 1.92 9.79
N LYS A 6 2.10 2.41 9.20
CA LYS A 6 1.84 2.32 7.75
C LYS A 6 2.94 3.03 6.96
N LEU A 7 3.33 4.26 7.35
CA LEU A 7 4.44 4.98 6.71
C LEU A 7 5.73 4.16 6.71
N VAL A 8 6.16 3.69 7.88
CA VAL A 8 7.41 2.92 8.01
C VAL A 8 7.35 1.65 7.15
N ILE A 9 6.30 0.83 7.29
CA ILE A 9 6.25 -0.45 6.59
C ILE A 9 6.08 -0.26 5.08
N TYR A 10 5.24 0.68 4.63
CA TYR A 10 5.05 0.93 3.20
C TYR A 10 6.34 1.48 2.58
N SER A 11 7.03 2.39 3.27
CA SER A 11 8.37 2.85 2.86
C SER A 11 9.34 1.69 2.74
N THR A 12 9.44 0.83 3.75
CA THR A 12 10.37 -0.31 3.73
C THR A 12 10.08 -1.28 2.59
N VAL A 13 8.81 -1.63 2.37
CA VAL A 13 8.42 -2.57 1.31
C VAL A 13 8.65 -1.96 -0.07
N ILE A 14 8.14 -0.76 -0.33
CA ILE A 14 8.25 -0.12 -1.66
C ILE A 14 9.72 0.19 -1.99
N HIS A 15 10.48 0.69 -1.02
CA HIS A 15 11.90 0.97 -1.23
C HIS A 15 12.73 -0.31 -1.36
N GLY A 16 12.43 -1.35 -0.57
CA GLY A 16 13.07 -2.66 -0.69
C GLY A 16 12.83 -3.29 -2.07
N VAL A 17 11.60 -3.26 -2.58
CA VAL A 17 11.29 -3.74 -3.93
C VAL A 17 12.01 -2.91 -4.99
N HIS A 18 12.01 -1.59 -4.86
CA HIS A 18 12.70 -0.70 -5.80
C HIS A 18 14.21 -1.01 -5.91
N LEU A 19 14.87 -1.36 -4.79
CA LEU A 19 16.30 -1.67 -4.77
C LEU A 19 16.63 -3.12 -5.17
N LEU A 20 15.78 -4.08 -4.81
CA LEU A 20 16.10 -5.51 -4.89
C LEU A 20 15.42 -6.23 -6.06
N VAL A 21 14.36 -5.66 -6.63
CA VAL A 21 13.54 -6.30 -7.66
C VAL A 21 13.50 -5.42 -8.90
N GLY A 22 14.03 -5.94 -10.01
CA GLY A 22 13.91 -5.27 -11.31
C GLY A 22 12.45 -5.16 -11.76
N GLY A 23 12.06 -3.98 -12.23
CA GLY A 23 10.72 -3.73 -12.78
C GLY A 23 9.81 -2.85 -11.93
N LEU A 24 10.32 -2.22 -10.86
CA LEU A 24 9.67 -1.12 -10.15
C LEU A 24 10.56 0.13 -10.22
N ASN A 25 10.79 0.62 -11.44
CA ASN A 25 11.77 1.67 -11.72
C ASN A 25 11.05 3.01 -11.88
N TYR A 26 11.17 3.89 -10.88
CA TYR A 26 10.70 5.26 -11.00
C TYR A 26 11.87 6.20 -11.33
N THR A 27 11.63 7.18 -12.20
CA THR A 27 12.64 8.18 -12.58
C THR A 27 12.98 9.18 -11.48
N THR A 28 12.12 9.27 -10.47
CA THR A 28 12.28 10.19 -9.33
C THR A 28 11.84 9.53 -8.03
N MET A 29 12.52 9.86 -6.93
CA MET A 29 12.12 9.44 -5.58
C MET A 29 10.78 10.04 -5.15
N LEU A 30 10.28 11.07 -5.84
CA LEU A 30 8.96 11.65 -5.57
C LEU A 30 7.82 10.64 -5.80
N ALA A 31 7.95 9.74 -6.77
CA ALA A 31 6.93 8.74 -7.06
C ALA A 31 6.74 7.74 -5.90
N PRO A 32 7.78 7.02 -5.43
CA PRO A 32 7.63 6.10 -4.30
C PRO A 32 7.29 6.83 -2.99
N MET A 33 7.82 8.03 -2.73
CA MET A 33 7.43 8.83 -1.57
C MET A 33 5.94 9.23 -1.61
N GLY A 34 5.47 9.67 -2.77
CA GLY A 34 4.08 10.03 -3.01
C GLY A 34 3.15 8.83 -2.81
N LEU A 35 3.53 7.64 -3.29
CA LEU A 35 2.77 6.41 -3.09
C LEU A 35 2.66 6.03 -1.61
N VAL A 36 3.77 6.08 -0.87
CA VAL A 36 3.75 5.81 0.57
C VAL A 36 2.80 6.75 1.30
N LEU A 37 2.89 8.05 1.03
CA LEU A 37 2.03 9.05 1.65
C LEU A 37 0.56 8.83 1.26
N LEU A 38 0.29 8.59 -0.03
CA LEU A 38 -1.03 8.30 -0.54
C LEU A 38 -1.63 7.09 0.19
N PHE A 39 -0.91 5.97 0.25
CA PHE A 39 -1.37 4.74 0.89
C PHE A 39 -1.56 4.88 2.39
N ALA A 40 -0.66 5.59 3.08
CA ALA A 40 -0.79 5.82 4.51
C ALA A 40 -2.01 6.69 4.82
N VAL A 41 -2.26 7.74 4.03
CA VAL A 41 -3.42 8.62 4.20
C VAL A 41 -4.70 7.88 3.87
N THR A 42 -4.83 7.31 2.67
CA THR A 42 -6.07 6.62 2.28
C THR A 42 -6.36 5.42 3.17
N GLY A 43 -5.32 4.66 3.53
CA GLY A 43 -5.41 3.58 4.50
C GLY A 43 -5.85 4.06 5.88
N HIS A 44 -5.41 5.24 6.35
CA HIS A 44 -5.88 5.78 7.63
C HIS A 44 -7.36 6.14 7.63
N PHE A 45 -7.85 6.70 6.52
CA PHE A 45 -9.28 6.95 6.35
C PHE A 45 -10.06 5.64 6.21
N ALA A 46 -9.56 4.68 5.44
CA ALA A 46 -10.19 3.37 5.28
C ALA A 46 -10.34 2.63 6.62
N ASP A 47 -9.31 2.67 7.48
CA ASP A 47 -9.35 2.08 8.84
C ASP A 47 -10.49 2.65 9.69
N ARG A 48 -10.86 3.93 9.51
CA ARG A 48 -11.93 4.59 10.28
C ARG A 48 -13.32 4.41 9.68
N TRP A 49 -13.43 4.43 8.36
CA TRP A 49 -14.72 4.55 7.69
C TRP A 49 -15.18 3.26 6.99
N ILE A 50 -14.24 2.46 6.49
CA ILE A 50 -14.51 1.26 5.69
C ILE A 50 -14.40 0.02 6.57
N LEU A 51 -13.28 -0.12 7.30
CA LEU A 51 -12.98 -1.30 8.12
C LEU A 51 -14.08 -1.65 9.13
N PRO A 52 -14.69 -0.71 9.87
CA PRO A 52 -15.75 -1.06 10.83
C PRO A 52 -17.04 -1.54 10.16
N LYS A 53 -17.30 -1.09 8.93
CA LYS A 53 -18.54 -1.40 8.20
C LYS A 53 -18.42 -2.71 7.41
N TRP A 54 -17.28 -2.91 6.76
CA TRP A 54 -17.08 -4.00 5.82
C TRP A 54 -16.35 -5.19 6.44
N GLY A 55 -15.72 -4.99 7.61
CA GLY A 55 -14.87 -6.00 8.24
C GLY A 55 -13.53 -6.15 7.50
N ASN A 56 -12.70 -7.07 7.98
CA ASN A 56 -11.31 -7.16 7.55
C ASN A 56 -11.18 -7.55 6.06
N PHE A 57 -11.74 -8.70 5.66
CA PHE A 57 -11.53 -9.28 4.33
C PHE A 57 -11.90 -8.33 3.17
N PRO A 58 -13.12 -7.77 3.12
CA PRO A 58 -13.50 -6.90 2.02
C PRO A 58 -12.72 -5.57 2.01
N ALA A 59 -12.42 -5.02 3.19
CA ALA A 59 -11.63 -3.79 3.30
C ALA A 59 -10.20 -4.00 2.80
N THR A 60 -9.55 -5.09 3.20
CA THR A 60 -8.21 -5.45 2.72
C THR A 60 -8.19 -5.75 1.23
N ALA A 61 -9.18 -6.48 0.70
CA ALA A 61 -9.23 -6.79 -0.73
C ALA A 61 -9.31 -5.50 -1.57
N ALA A 62 -10.17 -4.55 -1.15
CA ALA A 62 -10.28 -3.24 -1.79
C ALA A 62 -8.98 -2.42 -1.66
N GLY A 63 -8.37 -2.37 -0.47
CA GLY A 63 -7.09 -1.69 -0.23
C GLY A 63 -5.96 -2.28 -1.07
N THR A 64 -5.91 -3.60 -1.19
CA THR A 64 -4.91 -4.32 -1.99
C THR A 64 -5.04 -4.00 -3.48
N ALA A 65 -6.26 -4.09 -4.02
CA ALA A 65 -6.52 -3.73 -5.42
C ALA A 65 -6.17 -2.26 -5.69
N TYR A 66 -6.50 -1.36 -4.75
CA TYR A 66 -6.14 0.04 -4.80
C TYR A 66 -4.61 0.25 -4.85
N MET A 67 -3.86 -0.42 -3.97
CA MET A 67 -2.39 -0.32 -3.93
C MET A 67 -1.76 -0.85 -5.23
N ILE A 68 -2.21 -1.99 -5.74
CA ILE A 68 -1.73 -2.56 -7.02
C ILE A 68 -1.97 -1.57 -8.16
N ALA A 69 -3.18 -1.02 -8.24
CA ALA A 69 -3.55 -0.08 -9.29
C ALA A 69 -2.65 1.16 -9.25
N TRP A 70 -2.40 1.74 -8.07
CA TRP A 70 -1.58 2.94 -7.95
C TRP A 70 -0.08 2.70 -8.15
N LEU A 71 0.46 1.56 -7.68
CA LEU A 71 1.84 1.17 -7.97
C LEU A 71 2.07 1.08 -9.48
N TRP A 72 1.14 0.49 -10.22
CA TRP A 72 1.24 0.39 -11.67
C TRP A 72 0.95 1.73 -12.37
N ALA A 73 -0.09 2.44 -11.96
CA ALA A 73 -0.56 3.66 -12.64
C ALA A 73 0.41 4.84 -12.49
N THR A 74 1.21 4.87 -11.42
CA THR A 74 2.18 5.96 -11.19
C THR A 74 3.19 6.09 -12.33
N GLN A 75 3.50 5.02 -13.05
CA GLN A 75 4.42 5.12 -14.20
C GLN A 75 3.90 6.06 -15.30
N PHE A 76 2.58 6.21 -15.45
CA PHE A 76 1.98 7.12 -16.43
C PHE A 76 1.97 8.57 -15.98
N LEU A 77 2.19 8.83 -14.69
CA LEU A 77 2.28 10.17 -14.12
C LEU A 77 3.70 10.72 -14.16
N PHE A 78 4.70 9.85 -14.23
CA PHE A 78 6.12 10.21 -14.21
C PHE A 78 6.83 9.68 -15.46
N PRO A 79 7.02 10.53 -16.50
CA PRO A 79 7.68 10.14 -17.73
C PRO A 79 9.04 9.45 -17.49
N GLY A 80 9.28 8.36 -18.23
CA GLY A 80 10.47 7.52 -18.15
C GLY A 80 10.46 6.50 -17.00
N SER A 81 9.45 6.50 -16.13
CA SER A 81 9.26 5.42 -15.15
C SER A 81 8.75 4.16 -15.83
N GLU A 82 9.23 3.00 -15.40
CA GLU A 82 8.80 1.69 -15.89
C GLU A 82 8.40 0.80 -14.72
N VAL A 83 7.11 0.44 -14.66
CA VAL A 83 6.59 -0.47 -13.64
C VAL A 83 5.93 -1.66 -14.31
N ARG A 84 6.58 -2.83 -14.18
CA ARG A 84 6.05 -4.10 -14.67
C ARG A 84 4.85 -4.50 -13.83
N PHE A 85 3.72 -4.77 -14.49
CA PHE A 85 2.49 -5.15 -13.81
C PHE A 85 2.66 -6.33 -12.83
N PRO A 86 3.38 -7.43 -13.15
CA PRO A 86 3.59 -8.52 -12.18
C PRO A 86 4.31 -8.06 -10.90
N VAL A 87 5.25 -7.12 -11.01
CA VAL A 87 5.98 -6.58 -9.86
C VAL A 87 5.06 -5.71 -9.01
N ALA A 88 4.26 -4.84 -9.62
CA ALA A 88 3.24 -4.06 -8.93
C ALA A 88 2.20 -4.95 -8.23
N PHE A 89 1.78 -6.03 -8.89
CA PHE A 89 0.83 -7.00 -8.35
C PHE A 89 1.38 -7.71 -7.12
N VAL A 90 2.57 -8.31 -7.20
CA VAL A 90 3.21 -8.99 -6.06
C VAL A 90 3.47 -8.02 -4.92
N THR A 91 3.98 -6.82 -5.22
CA THR A 91 4.24 -5.78 -4.22
C THR A 91 2.95 -5.38 -3.50
N GLY A 92 1.87 -5.14 -4.26
CA GLY A 92 0.57 -4.81 -3.69
C GLY A 92 -0.02 -5.94 -2.86
N LEU A 93 0.15 -7.21 -3.26
CA LEU A 93 -0.24 -8.36 -2.43
C LEU A 93 0.51 -8.41 -1.09
N VAL A 94 1.82 -8.18 -1.11
CA VAL A 94 2.63 -8.14 0.13
C VAL A 94 2.13 -7.03 1.05
N LEU A 95 1.89 -5.83 0.51
CA LEU A 95 1.31 -4.71 1.26
C LEU A 95 -0.10 -5.04 1.79
N GLY A 96 -0.90 -5.75 0.99
CA GLY A 96 -2.23 -6.22 1.38
C GLY A 96 -2.21 -7.20 2.56
N ILE A 97 -1.27 -8.14 2.57
CA ILE A 97 -1.07 -9.08 3.70
C ILE A 97 -0.70 -8.31 4.97
N VAL A 98 0.16 -7.30 4.84
CA VAL A 98 0.52 -6.40 5.95
C VAL A 98 -0.72 -5.67 6.47
N GLU A 99 -1.53 -5.06 5.60
CA GLU A 99 -2.78 -4.40 6.01
C GLU A 99 -3.75 -5.36 6.68
N PHE A 100 -3.89 -6.58 6.16
CA PHE A 100 -4.75 -7.60 6.76
C PHE A 100 -4.38 -7.84 8.23
N ARG A 101 -3.08 -7.98 8.52
CA ARG A 101 -2.60 -8.22 9.88
C ARG A 101 -2.88 -7.02 10.78
N MET A 102 -2.64 -5.80 10.28
CA MET A 102 -2.96 -4.57 11.01
C MET A 102 -4.46 -4.44 11.31
N HIS A 103 -5.32 -4.76 10.35
CA HIS A 103 -6.77 -4.76 10.54
C HIS A 103 -7.22 -5.75 11.62
N VAL A 104 -6.62 -6.95 11.68
CA VAL A 104 -6.91 -7.91 12.77
C VAL A 104 -6.62 -7.29 14.12
N ASP A 105 -5.47 -6.62 14.27
CA ASP A 105 -5.08 -6.01 15.54
C ASP A 105 -5.99 -4.81 15.89
N LEU A 106 -6.36 -3.99 14.91
CA LEU A 106 -7.33 -2.90 15.10
C LEU A 106 -8.71 -3.40 15.54
N LEU A 107 -9.24 -4.42 14.86
CA LEU A 107 -10.56 -4.97 15.18
C LEU A 107 -10.58 -5.67 16.54
N ARG A 108 -9.45 -6.25 16.98
CA ARG A 108 -9.32 -6.78 18.35
C ARG A 108 -9.39 -5.66 19.38
N VAL A 109 -8.69 -4.55 19.17
CA VAL A 109 -8.72 -3.39 20.07
C VAL A 109 -10.10 -2.72 20.09
N GLN A 110 -10.85 -2.71 19.00
CA GLN A 110 -12.19 -2.11 18.95
C GLN A 110 -13.29 -2.96 19.61
N ARG A 111 -13.02 -4.25 19.85
CA ARG A 111 -13.99 -5.21 20.44
C ARG A 111 -13.75 -5.49 21.93
N GLY A 112 -12.58 -5.14 22.46
CA GLY A 112 -12.24 -5.23 23.88
C GLY A 112 -12.47 -3.90 24.57
#